data_AF-A0A2V7X140-F1
#
_entry.id   AF-A0A2V7X140-F1
#
_cell.length_a   1.000
_cell.length_b   1.000
_cell.length_c   1.000
_cell.angle_alpha   90.00
_cell.angle_beta   90.00
_cell.angle_gamma   90.00
#
_symmetry.space_group_name_H-M   'P 1'
#
loop_
_entity.id
_entity.type
_entity.pdbx_description
1 polymer ?
#
loop_
_entity_poly.entity_id
_entity_poly.type
_entity_poly.pdbx_seq_one_letter_code
_entity_poly.pdbx_strand_id
1 'polypeptide(L)'
;MRAVTVVPGRAHSLTVRDDIPEPEGDERQALVRVLETGICGTDVDIEAAQFGDAPPGSPYLILGHENLGVVEKAPPGAALGRGDLVVATVRRPCPERCRACVEGQQDMCLSGHYLERGIKGLHGFMSDLYAESPHYLVRVPPSMRPIAVLVEPLSFIEKGIEQALRFQQRLVYEPGHALVLGAGPIGLLAGLVLTLRGLRVTLASRGTPDRPGARLAEDAGMRYVSTDATPVDRIPALVGPIDLVFESTGAASMVMPAITVLGLNGLCILGSVTAGEKKTQVDVAAFNQSMVLGNRVVLGTVNAALRHFEAAARDLATAQVRFPGWLERMITRRVPPQDARQAFERGPSDIKSVLRFD
;
A
#
# COMPACT_ATOMS: atom_id res chain seq x y z
N MET A 1 15.82 -22.87 -3.83
CA MET A 1 15.10 -22.09 -2.81
C MET A 1 13.61 -22.08 -3.10
N ARG A 2 12.80 -21.91 -2.06
CA ARG A 2 11.36 -21.80 -2.19
C ARG A 2 10.97 -20.43 -2.73
N ALA A 3 9.95 -20.39 -3.60
CA ALA A 3 9.31 -19.16 -4.02
C ALA A 3 7.85 -19.39 -4.42
N VAL A 4 7.02 -18.36 -4.25
CA VAL A 4 5.64 -18.31 -4.76
C VAL A 4 5.66 -17.62 -6.10
N THR A 5 5.22 -18.32 -7.14
CA THR A 5 5.32 -17.88 -8.54
C THR A 5 3.98 -17.94 -9.25
N VAL A 6 3.84 -17.12 -10.29
CA VAL A 6 2.77 -17.20 -11.29
C VAL A 6 3.36 -17.24 -12.68
N VAL A 7 2.55 -17.65 -13.66
CA VAL A 7 2.84 -17.48 -15.08
C VAL A 7 2.02 -16.27 -15.56
N PRO A 8 2.67 -15.13 -15.87
CA PRO A 8 1.97 -13.96 -16.40
C PRO A 8 1.06 -14.29 -17.58
N GLY A 9 -0.13 -13.67 -17.62
CA GLY A 9 -1.14 -13.93 -18.64
C GLY A 9 -1.93 -15.24 -18.48
N ARG A 10 -1.63 -16.06 -17.46
CA ARG A 10 -2.39 -17.27 -17.13
C ARG A 10 -3.01 -17.17 -15.74
N ALA A 11 -4.33 -16.97 -15.70
CA ALA A 11 -5.07 -16.92 -14.44
C ALA A 11 -4.93 -18.23 -13.66
N HIS A 12 -4.91 -18.12 -12.32
CA HIS A 12 -4.85 -19.26 -11.40
C HIS A 12 -3.62 -20.16 -11.53
N SER A 13 -2.52 -19.57 -11.99
CA SER A 13 -1.22 -20.24 -12.16
C SER A 13 -0.33 -20.21 -10.91
N LEU A 14 -0.84 -19.69 -9.77
CA LEU A 14 -0.08 -19.61 -8.52
C LEU A 14 0.43 -20.99 -8.10
N THR A 15 1.75 -21.08 -7.97
CA THR A 15 2.49 -22.31 -7.64
C THR A 15 3.63 -21.99 -6.68
N VAL A 16 3.77 -22.81 -5.64
CA VAL A 16 4.95 -22.83 -4.78
C VAL A 16 5.99 -23.74 -5.40
N ARG A 17 7.18 -23.21 -5.64
CA ARG A 17 8.31 -23.92 -6.24
C ARG A 17 9.45 -24.02 -5.24
N ASP A 18 10.22 -25.09 -5.28
CA ASP A 18 11.42 -25.33 -4.46
C ASP A 18 12.72 -25.39 -5.29
N ASP A 19 12.59 -25.37 -6.61
CA ASP A 19 13.65 -25.49 -7.62
C ASP A 19 14.21 -24.14 -8.11
N ILE A 20 13.83 -23.02 -7.49
CA ILE A 20 14.33 -21.70 -7.89
C ILE A 20 15.79 -21.55 -7.45
N PRO A 21 16.73 -21.15 -8.35
CA PRO A 21 18.10 -20.89 -7.96
C PRO A 21 18.20 -19.80 -6.91
N GLU A 22 19.10 -19.95 -5.94
CA GLU A 22 19.37 -18.89 -4.97
C GLU A 22 20.03 -17.68 -5.66
N PRO A 23 19.68 -16.45 -5.26
CA PRO A 23 20.32 -15.26 -5.80
C PRO A 23 21.73 -15.16 -5.21
N GLU A 24 22.75 -15.21 -6.06
CA GLU A 24 24.14 -15.03 -5.60
C GLU A 24 24.40 -13.61 -5.09
N GLY A 25 23.75 -12.62 -5.71
CA GLY A 25 24.04 -11.20 -5.53
C GLY A 25 25.42 -10.81 -6.06
N ASP A 26 25.62 -9.52 -6.37
CA ASP A 26 26.95 -8.99 -6.69
C ASP A 26 27.61 -8.30 -5.48
N GLU A 27 28.87 -7.84 -5.63
CA GLU A 27 29.63 -7.15 -4.58
C GLU A 27 29.02 -5.82 -4.12
N ARG A 28 27.95 -5.35 -4.77
CA ARG A 28 27.22 -4.11 -4.45
C ARG A 28 25.82 -4.40 -3.91
N GLN A 29 25.43 -5.66 -3.80
CA GLN A 29 24.12 -6.08 -3.32
C GLN A 29 24.24 -6.72 -1.93
N ALA A 30 23.25 -6.44 -1.09
CA ALA A 30 23.01 -7.20 0.11
C ALA A 30 22.19 -8.44 -0.24
N LEU A 31 22.56 -9.58 0.36
CA LEU A 31 21.74 -10.78 0.37
C LEU A 31 20.83 -10.70 1.58
N VAL A 32 19.52 -10.79 1.36
CA VAL A 32 18.49 -10.65 2.38
C VAL A 32 17.66 -11.91 2.41
N ARG A 33 17.56 -12.52 3.59
CA ARG A 33 16.63 -13.62 3.84
C ARG A 33 15.28 -13.06 4.22
N VAL A 34 14.24 -13.56 3.57
CA VAL A 34 12.87 -13.10 3.77
C VAL A 34 12.32 -13.71 5.06
N LEU A 35 11.67 -12.88 5.87
CA LEU A 35 10.97 -13.29 7.09
C LEU A 35 9.47 -13.34 6.82
N GLU A 36 8.92 -12.24 6.29
CA GLU A 36 7.50 -12.14 5.95
C GLU A 36 7.31 -11.40 4.62
N THR A 37 6.28 -11.78 3.88
CA THR A 37 5.78 -11.00 2.74
C THR A 37 4.29 -10.80 2.86
N GLY A 38 3.83 -9.56 2.69
CA GLY A 38 2.41 -9.28 2.70
C GLY A 38 1.74 -9.58 1.36
N ILE A 39 0.43 -9.80 1.40
CA ILE A 39 -0.42 -10.00 0.23
C ILE A 39 -1.40 -8.84 0.12
N CYS A 40 -1.49 -8.22 -1.05
CA CYS A 40 -2.39 -7.11 -1.31
C CYS A 40 -3.29 -7.37 -2.53
N GLY A 41 -4.15 -6.41 -2.88
CA GLY A 41 -5.04 -6.53 -4.04
C GLY A 41 -4.27 -6.68 -5.36
N THR A 42 -3.12 -6.03 -5.48
CA THR A 42 -2.24 -6.12 -6.65
C THR A 42 -1.77 -7.56 -6.89
N ASP A 43 -1.39 -8.30 -5.85
CA ASP A 43 -0.96 -9.70 -6.02
C ASP A 43 -2.13 -10.60 -6.48
N VAL A 44 -3.35 -10.32 -6.00
CA VAL A 44 -4.57 -11.03 -6.41
C VAL A 44 -4.91 -10.73 -7.87
N ASP A 45 -4.81 -9.48 -8.30
CA ASP A 45 -5.07 -9.10 -9.70
C ASP A 45 -4.03 -9.70 -10.66
N ILE A 46 -2.76 -9.83 -10.23
CA ILE A 46 -1.73 -10.53 -11.00
C ILE A 46 -2.03 -12.03 -11.08
N GLU A 47 -2.45 -12.67 -9.98
CA GLU A 47 -2.85 -14.09 -9.96
C GLU A 47 -4.06 -14.35 -10.88
N ALA A 48 -4.97 -13.40 -10.98
CA ALA A 48 -6.11 -13.39 -11.90
C ALA A 48 -5.75 -12.97 -13.33
N ALA A 49 -4.45 -12.84 -13.63
CA ALA A 49 -3.91 -12.45 -14.94
C ALA A 49 -4.48 -11.15 -15.53
N GLN A 50 -4.83 -10.18 -14.67
CA GLN A 50 -5.28 -8.86 -15.12
C GLN A 50 -4.12 -7.98 -15.60
N PHE A 51 -2.95 -8.13 -14.99
CA PHE A 51 -1.69 -7.50 -15.38
C PHE A 51 -0.51 -8.26 -14.75
N GLY A 52 0.71 -7.75 -14.98
CA GLY A 52 1.94 -8.25 -14.37
C GLY A 52 2.85 -8.89 -15.40
N ASP A 53 4.14 -8.62 -15.30
CA ASP A 53 5.15 -9.04 -16.29
C ASP A 53 6.34 -9.69 -15.60
N ALA A 54 6.73 -10.87 -16.09
CA ALA A 54 7.97 -11.52 -15.68
C ALA A 54 9.20 -10.72 -16.13
N PRO A 55 10.36 -10.87 -15.47
CA PRO A 55 11.63 -10.38 -16.01
C PRO A 55 11.88 -10.91 -17.43
N PRO A 56 12.54 -10.13 -18.29
CA PRO A 56 12.90 -10.58 -19.63
C PRO A 56 13.59 -11.95 -19.61
N GLY A 57 13.05 -12.90 -20.39
CA GLY A 57 13.58 -14.27 -20.49
C GLY A 57 13.11 -15.23 -19.40
N SER A 58 12.34 -14.79 -18.39
CA SER A 58 11.79 -15.67 -17.37
C SER A 58 10.35 -16.10 -17.72
N PRO A 59 10.01 -17.41 -17.65
CA PRO A 59 8.66 -17.90 -17.94
C PRO A 59 7.69 -17.75 -16.76
N TYR A 60 8.15 -17.22 -15.62
CA TYR A 60 7.37 -17.05 -14.40
C TYR A 60 7.69 -15.70 -13.75
N LEU A 61 6.84 -15.26 -12.83
CA LEU A 61 7.09 -14.12 -11.95
C LEU A 61 7.01 -14.62 -10.49
N ILE A 62 8.10 -14.48 -9.73
CA ILE A 62 8.04 -14.53 -8.26
C ILE A 62 7.20 -13.33 -7.80
N LEU A 63 6.14 -13.59 -7.04
CA LEU A 63 5.22 -12.56 -6.56
C LEU A 63 5.73 -11.79 -5.33
N GLY A 64 4.95 -10.81 -4.90
CA GLY A 64 5.14 -10.08 -3.65
C GLY A 64 6.05 -8.87 -3.76
N HIS A 65 5.52 -7.74 -3.34
CA HIS A 65 6.22 -6.45 -3.30
C HIS A 65 6.33 -5.91 -1.85
N GLU A 66 5.49 -6.42 -0.95
CA GLU A 66 5.51 -6.12 0.48
C GLU A 66 6.41 -7.13 1.21
N ASN A 67 7.49 -6.68 1.83
CA ASN A 67 8.49 -7.58 2.43
C ASN A 67 9.00 -7.09 3.78
N LEU A 68 9.45 -8.05 4.58
CA LEU A 68 10.35 -7.88 5.71
C LEU A 68 11.43 -8.95 5.61
N GLY A 69 12.68 -8.55 5.67
CA GLY A 69 13.82 -9.45 5.63
C GLY A 69 14.88 -9.14 6.68
N VAL A 70 15.85 -10.04 6.79
CA VAL A 70 17.06 -9.89 7.59
C VAL A 70 18.28 -9.98 6.69
N VAL A 71 19.20 -9.04 6.83
CA VAL A 71 20.45 -9.04 6.05
C VAL A 71 21.31 -10.23 6.45
N GLU A 72 21.64 -11.10 5.49
CA GLU A 72 22.59 -12.20 5.70
C GLU A 72 24.01 -11.79 5.37
N LYS A 73 24.16 -11.03 4.29
CA LYS A 73 25.43 -10.49 3.80
C LYS A 73 25.19 -9.07 3.30
N ALA A 74 26.06 -8.14 3.67
CA ALA A 74 26.07 -6.78 3.16
C ALA A 74 27.35 -6.53 2.36
N PRO A 75 27.32 -5.66 1.35
CA PRO A 75 28.53 -5.29 0.61
C PRO A 75 29.47 -4.44 1.47
N PRO A 76 30.79 -4.49 1.27
CA PRO A 76 31.74 -3.70 2.03
C PRO A 76 31.41 -2.19 2.01
N GLY A 77 31.45 -1.55 3.18
CA GLY A 77 31.17 -0.12 3.32
C GLY A 77 29.68 0.27 3.30
N ALA A 78 28.76 -0.69 3.20
CA ALA A 78 27.33 -0.41 3.39
C ALA A 78 27.04 0.02 4.84
N ALA A 79 26.06 0.91 5.00
CA ALA A 79 25.52 1.29 6.32
C ALA A 79 24.68 0.18 7.00
N LEU A 80 24.48 -0.94 6.30
CA LEU A 80 23.75 -2.13 6.75
C LEU A 80 24.73 -3.23 7.16
N GLY A 81 24.38 -3.97 8.20
CA GLY A 81 25.14 -5.12 8.69
C GLY A 81 24.31 -6.40 8.72
N ARG A 82 24.99 -7.55 8.86
CA ARG A 82 24.34 -8.85 9.07
C ARG A 82 23.44 -8.78 10.31
N GLY A 83 22.20 -9.26 10.20
CA GLY A 83 21.20 -9.23 11.26
C GLY A 83 20.32 -7.99 11.28
N ASP A 84 20.62 -6.96 10.49
CA ASP A 84 19.73 -5.80 10.35
C ASP A 84 18.40 -6.24 9.72
N LEU A 85 17.28 -5.80 10.31
CA LEU A 85 15.96 -5.93 9.70
C LEU A 85 15.78 -4.86 8.65
N VAL A 86 15.32 -5.26 7.47
CA VAL A 86 15.17 -4.36 6.32
C VAL A 86 13.85 -4.60 5.59
N VAL A 87 13.34 -3.53 4.99
CA VAL A 87 12.23 -3.53 4.04
C VAL A 87 12.75 -2.97 2.71
N ALA A 88 12.58 -3.71 1.63
CA ALA A 88 12.96 -3.26 0.29
C ALA A 88 11.85 -2.41 -0.35
N THR A 89 12.24 -1.32 -1.02
CA THR A 89 11.33 -0.54 -1.88
C THR A 89 10.97 -1.30 -3.15
N VAL A 90 9.85 -0.95 -3.80
CA VAL A 90 9.30 -1.75 -4.91
C VAL A 90 9.84 -1.35 -6.29
N ARG A 91 9.84 -0.05 -6.59
CA ARG A 91 10.10 0.46 -7.95
C ARG A 91 11.58 0.72 -8.18
N ARG A 92 12.07 0.42 -9.38
CA ARG A 92 13.44 0.68 -9.84
C ARG A 92 13.42 1.75 -10.95
N PRO A 93 14.49 2.57 -11.06
CA PRO A 93 14.56 3.64 -12.03
C PRO A 93 14.44 3.11 -13.46
N CYS A 94 13.91 3.95 -14.35
CA CYS A 94 13.84 3.63 -15.75
C CYS A 94 15.24 3.62 -16.40
N PRO A 95 15.45 2.83 -17.47
CA PRO A 95 16.75 2.75 -18.13
C PRO A 95 17.19 4.08 -18.75
N GLU A 96 16.25 4.95 -19.12
CA GLU A 96 16.56 6.27 -19.67
C GLU A 96 17.14 7.25 -18.65
N ARG A 97 17.08 6.92 -17.35
CA ARG A 97 17.46 7.82 -16.25
C ARG A 97 16.76 9.18 -16.40
N CYS A 98 15.43 9.16 -16.54
CA CYS A 98 14.66 10.39 -16.58
C CYS A 98 14.87 11.23 -15.30
N ARG A 99 14.56 12.53 -15.37
CA ARG A 99 14.78 13.48 -14.26
C ARG A 99 14.34 12.96 -12.89
N ALA A 100 13.12 12.39 -12.81
CA ALA A 100 12.61 11.88 -11.54
C ALA A 100 13.42 10.68 -11.01
N CYS A 101 13.85 9.77 -11.90
CA CYS A 101 14.63 8.60 -11.53
C CYS A 101 16.07 8.95 -11.10
N VAL A 102 16.67 9.99 -11.69
CA VAL A 102 17.99 10.49 -11.27
C VAL A 102 17.95 11.03 -9.84
N GLU A 103 16.85 11.68 -9.47
CA GLU A 103 16.62 12.21 -8.11
C GLU A 103 16.14 11.15 -7.11
N GLY A 104 16.17 9.85 -7.46
CA GLY A 104 15.69 8.76 -6.59
C GLY A 104 14.16 8.77 -6.38
N GLN A 105 13.42 9.47 -7.24
CA GLN A 105 11.96 9.58 -7.24
C GLN A 105 11.36 8.78 -8.39
N GLN A 106 11.79 7.53 -8.56
CA GLN A 106 11.23 6.63 -9.58
C GLN A 106 9.71 6.40 -9.45
N ASP A 107 9.11 6.68 -8.30
CA ASP A 107 7.65 6.72 -8.11
C ASP A 107 6.96 7.80 -8.98
N MET A 108 7.71 8.79 -9.46
CA MET A 108 7.30 9.86 -10.40
C MET A 108 7.99 9.74 -11.77
N CYS A 109 8.39 8.52 -12.16
CA CYS A 109 9.06 8.25 -13.44
C CYS A 109 8.31 8.85 -14.65
N LEU A 110 9.06 9.49 -15.55
CA LEU A 110 8.51 10.19 -16.71
C LEU A 110 8.44 9.34 -17.98
N SER A 111 9.22 8.25 -18.09
CA SER A 111 9.16 7.36 -19.26
C SER A 111 8.13 6.25 -19.11
N GLY A 112 7.71 5.92 -17.89
CA GLY A 112 6.88 4.74 -17.61
C GLY A 112 7.62 3.41 -17.75
N HIS A 113 8.88 3.40 -18.20
CA HIS A 113 9.73 2.21 -18.33
C HIS A 113 10.45 1.84 -17.02
N TYR A 114 9.90 2.26 -15.87
CA TYR A 114 10.32 1.75 -14.57
C TYR A 114 9.99 0.25 -14.46
N LEU A 115 10.69 -0.41 -13.55
CA LEU A 115 10.42 -1.81 -13.17
C LEU A 115 9.90 -1.85 -11.73
N GLU A 116 9.14 -2.90 -11.40
CA GLU A 116 8.60 -3.12 -10.05
C GLU A 116 8.79 -4.57 -9.63
N ARG A 117 9.43 -4.78 -8.48
CA ARG A 117 9.64 -6.09 -7.86
C ARG A 117 8.28 -6.76 -7.63
N GLY A 118 8.08 -7.94 -8.22
CA GLY A 118 6.88 -8.76 -8.03
C GLY A 118 5.67 -8.31 -8.85
N ILE A 119 5.85 -7.30 -9.72
CA ILE A 119 4.76 -6.70 -10.50
C ILE A 119 5.17 -6.55 -11.97
N LYS A 120 6.27 -5.83 -12.26
CA LYS A 120 6.62 -5.41 -13.62
C LYS A 120 8.10 -5.61 -13.92
N GLY A 121 8.43 -6.68 -14.63
CA GLY A 121 9.76 -6.92 -15.20
C GLY A 121 10.85 -7.24 -14.18
N LEU A 122 10.51 -7.43 -12.90
CA LEU A 122 11.43 -7.86 -11.84
C LEU A 122 10.74 -8.88 -10.93
N HIS A 123 11.47 -9.94 -10.56
CA HIS A 123 11.03 -10.88 -9.55
C HIS A 123 10.83 -10.19 -8.20
N GLY A 124 9.76 -10.57 -7.50
CA GLY A 124 9.36 -10.05 -6.20
C GLY A 124 10.13 -10.67 -5.03
N PHE A 125 9.49 -10.64 -3.87
CA PHE A 125 10.08 -11.00 -2.59
C PHE A 125 9.46 -12.24 -1.94
N MET A 126 8.43 -12.87 -2.53
CA MET A 126 7.88 -14.14 -2.06
C MET A 126 8.82 -15.31 -2.38
N SER A 127 10.05 -15.26 -1.88
CA SER A 127 11.10 -16.27 -1.98
C SER A 127 11.88 -16.36 -0.68
N ASP A 128 12.62 -17.44 -0.44
CA ASP A 128 13.44 -17.55 0.79
C ASP A 128 14.49 -16.42 0.89
N LEU A 129 15.07 -16.01 -0.25
CA LEU A 129 16.16 -15.03 -0.34
C LEU A 129 15.93 -14.08 -1.52
N TYR A 130 16.46 -12.86 -1.42
CA TYR A 130 16.65 -11.94 -2.54
C TYR A 130 17.95 -11.16 -2.40
N ALA A 131 18.55 -10.79 -3.54
CA ALA A 131 19.66 -9.84 -3.58
C ALA A 131 19.15 -8.44 -3.96
N GLU A 132 19.61 -7.40 -3.26
CA GLU A 132 19.19 -6.03 -3.51
C GLU A 132 20.29 -5.01 -3.19
N SER A 133 20.32 -3.90 -3.93
CA SER A 133 21.20 -2.78 -3.59
C SER A 133 20.80 -2.18 -2.24
N PRO A 134 21.75 -1.92 -1.32
CA PRO A 134 21.49 -1.23 -0.06
C PRO A 134 20.73 0.10 -0.21
N HIS A 135 20.84 0.76 -1.37
CA HIS A 135 20.12 2.00 -1.67
C HIS A 135 18.58 1.83 -1.63
N TYR A 136 18.07 0.63 -1.90
CA TYR A 136 16.64 0.34 -1.90
C TYR A 136 16.16 -0.34 -0.61
N LEU A 137 17.02 -0.46 0.41
CA LEU A 137 16.72 -1.12 1.68
C LEU A 137 16.56 -0.08 2.79
N VAL A 138 15.40 -0.08 3.43
CA VAL A 138 15.11 0.72 4.62
C VAL A 138 15.31 -0.15 5.86
N ARG A 139 16.27 0.22 6.71
CA ARG A 139 16.48 -0.43 8.00
C ARG A 139 15.35 -0.08 8.97
N VAL A 140 14.83 -1.09 9.65
CA VAL A 140 13.82 -0.92 10.72
C VAL A 140 14.38 -1.47 12.04
N PRO A 141 14.01 -0.89 13.19
CA PRO A 141 14.46 -1.39 14.49
C PRO A 141 13.90 -2.79 14.79
N PRO A 142 14.60 -3.62 15.58
CA PRO A 142 14.15 -4.97 15.94
C PRO A 142 12.75 -5.03 16.56
N SER A 143 12.35 -4.00 17.31
CA SER A 143 11.01 -3.89 17.92
C SER A 143 9.87 -3.85 16.90
N MET A 144 10.16 -3.49 15.64
CA MET A 144 9.16 -3.46 14.58
C MET A 144 8.99 -4.79 13.85
N ARG A 145 9.77 -5.84 14.17
CA ARG A 145 9.65 -7.16 13.51
C ARG A 145 8.19 -7.65 13.35
N PRO A 146 7.28 -7.53 14.34
CA PRO A 146 5.91 -8.03 14.21
C PRO A 146 5.04 -7.29 13.20
N ILE A 147 5.44 -6.09 12.76
CA ILE A 147 4.63 -5.15 11.99
C ILE A 147 5.34 -4.58 10.76
N ALA A 148 6.66 -4.79 10.61
CA ALA A 148 7.46 -4.11 9.60
C ALA A 148 7.09 -4.48 8.16
N VAL A 149 6.43 -5.62 7.94
CA VAL A 149 5.82 -5.97 6.64
C VAL A 149 4.77 -4.94 6.18
N LEU A 150 4.22 -4.14 7.10
CA LEU A 150 3.27 -3.06 6.82
C LEU A 150 3.95 -1.75 6.34
N VAL A 151 5.29 -1.68 6.32
CA VAL A 151 6.02 -0.48 5.88
C VAL A 151 5.74 -0.18 4.41
N GLU A 152 5.79 -1.17 3.53
CA GLU A 152 5.50 -0.98 2.10
C GLU A 152 4.07 -0.46 1.88
N PRO A 153 3.00 -1.11 2.37
CA PRO A 153 1.64 -0.63 2.11
C PRO A 153 1.37 0.72 2.77
N LEU A 154 2.10 1.08 3.84
CA LEU A 154 2.00 2.42 4.41
C LEU A 154 2.78 3.48 3.60
N SER A 155 3.86 3.11 2.92
CA SER A 155 4.73 4.07 2.22
C SER A 155 4.01 4.86 1.11
N PHE A 156 3.13 4.24 0.34
CA PHE A 156 2.39 4.98 -0.70
C PHE A 156 1.26 5.82 -0.11
N ILE A 157 0.70 5.40 1.04
CA ILE A 157 -0.26 6.19 1.81
C ILE A 157 0.42 7.46 2.31
N GLU A 158 1.63 7.34 2.86
CA GLU A 158 2.47 8.48 3.27
C GLU A 158 2.72 9.44 2.12
N LYS A 159 3.08 8.94 0.92
CA LYS A 159 3.20 9.78 -0.27
C LYS A 159 1.90 10.53 -0.58
N GLY A 160 0.77 9.82 -0.62
CA GLY A 160 -0.54 10.42 -0.92
C GLY A 160 -0.92 11.52 0.07
N ILE A 161 -0.74 11.27 1.36
CA ILE A 161 -1.03 12.22 2.43
C ILE A 161 -0.04 13.40 2.40
N GLU A 162 1.26 13.15 2.21
CA GLU A 162 2.27 14.21 2.02
C GLU A 162 1.89 15.16 0.88
N GLN A 163 1.54 14.60 -0.29
CA GLN A 163 1.13 15.39 -1.46
C GLN A 163 -0.16 16.16 -1.19
N ALA A 164 -1.16 15.52 -0.58
CA ALA A 164 -2.42 16.16 -0.22
C ALA A 164 -2.22 17.35 0.73
N LEU A 165 -1.45 17.17 1.80
CA LEU A 165 -1.15 18.24 2.76
C LEU A 165 -0.37 19.37 2.10
N ARG A 166 0.56 19.08 1.19
CA ARG A 166 1.24 20.11 0.37
C ARG A 166 0.27 20.91 -0.48
N PHE A 167 -0.68 20.26 -1.17
CA PHE A 167 -1.71 20.96 -1.93
C PHE A 167 -2.60 21.84 -1.03
N GLN A 168 -2.87 21.41 0.20
CA GLN A 168 -3.70 22.15 1.15
C GLN A 168 -2.97 23.34 1.80
N GLN A 169 -1.65 23.51 1.61
CA GLN A 169 -0.91 24.72 2.02
C GLN A 169 -1.42 26.01 1.33
N ARG A 170 -2.27 25.88 0.30
CA ARG A 170 -3.03 26.99 -0.29
C ARG A 170 -4.09 27.59 0.64
N LEU A 171 -4.45 26.91 1.72
CA LEU A 171 -5.48 27.35 2.66
C LEU A 171 -4.88 28.19 3.79
N VAL A 172 -5.70 29.08 4.35
CA VAL A 172 -5.35 29.88 5.53
C VAL A 172 -5.63 29.16 6.86
N TYR A 173 -6.10 27.91 6.78
CA TYR A 173 -6.47 27.05 7.91
C TYR A 173 -6.10 25.61 7.59
N GLU A 174 -5.93 24.80 8.63
CA GLU A 174 -5.60 23.38 8.51
C GLU A 174 -6.85 22.52 8.28
N PRO A 175 -6.79 21.45 7.45
CA PRO A 175 -7.86 20.46 7.32
C PRO A 175 -8.22 19.84 8.68
N GLY A 176 -9.51 19.78 9.02
CA GLY A 176 -9.97 19.28 10.32
C GLY A 176 -10.54 17.87 10.28
N HIS A 177 -11.13 17.44 9.16
CA HIS A 177 -11.82 16.16 9.06
C HIS A 177 -11.51 15.39 7.78
N ALA A 178 -11.01 14.16 7.95
CA ALA A 178 -10.87 13.19 6.88
C ALA A 178 -11.95 12.11 6.86
N LEU A 179 -12.40 11.74 5.66
CA LEU A 179 -13.20 10.57 5.37
C LEU A 179 -12.33 9.53 4.65
N VAL A 180 -12.22 8.33 5.21
CA VAL A 180 -11.55 7.19 4.57
C VAL A 180 -12.59 6.21 4.08
N LEU A 181 -12.56 5.88 2.79
CA LEU A 181 -13.48 4.92 2.19
C LEU A 181 -12.79 3.56 2.07
N GLY A 182 -13.31 2.57 2.80
CA GLY A 182 -12.78 1.21 2.86
C GLY A 182 -12.26 0.84 4.26
N ALA A 183 -12.68 -0.33 4.79
CA ALA A 183 -12.21 -0.88 6.07
C ALA A 183 -11.17 -2.00 5.91
N GLY A 184 -10.48 -2.04 4.77
CA GLY A 184 -9.37 -2.97 4.52
C GLY A 184 -8.03 -2.44 5.02
N PRO A 185 -6.91 -3.15 4.76
CA PRO A 185 -5.58 -2.74 5.20
C PRO A 185 -5.22 -1.29 4.86
N ILE A 186 -5.46 -0.88 3.62
CA ILE A 186 -5.12 0.47 3.14
C ILE A 186 -5.94 1.53 3.87
N GLY A 187 -7.26 1.35 3.98
CA GLY A 187 -8.11 2.31 4.67
C GLY A 187 -7.80 2.43 6.16
N LEU A 188 -7.51 1.32 6.83
CA LEU A 188 -7.10 1.33 8.24
C LEU A 188 -5.76 2.06 8.44
N LEU A 189 -4.77 1.77 7.60
CA LEU A 189 -3.47 2.45 7.64
C LEU A 189 -3.58 3.94 7.29
N ALA A 190 -4.41 4.32 6.31
CA ALA A 190 -4.66 5.72 5.97
C ALA A 190 -5.35 6.45 7.13
N GLY A 191 -6.37 5.84 7.73
CA GLY A 191 -7.03 6.40 8.91
C GLY A 191 -6.07 6.57 10.10
N LEU A 192 -5.15 5.63 10.29
CA LEU A 192 -4.11 5.72 11.32
C LEU A 192 -3.21 6.93 11.08
N VAL A 193 -2.64 7.08 9.89
CA VAL A 193 -1.75 8.21 9.58
C VAL A 193 -2.48 9.54 9.69
N LEU A 194 -3.71 9.64 9.19
CA LEU A 194 -4.52 10.87 9.30
C LEU A 194 -4.81 11.22 10.77
N THR A 195 -5.04 10.21 11.63
CA THR A 195 -5.17 10.38 13.09
C THR A 195 -3.85 10.84 13.74
N LEU A 196 -2.70 10.35 13.26
CA LEU A 196 -1.37 10.82 13.70
C LEU A 196 -1.08 12.26 13.25
N ARG A 197 -1.61 12.68 12.08
CA ARG A 197 -1.56 14.07 11.61
C ARG A 197 -2.55 14.99 12.33
N GLY A 198 -3.35 14.48 13.28
CA GLY A 198 -4.25 15.27 14.11
C GLY A 198 -5.64 15.51 13.52
N LEU A 199 -5.97 14.88 12.39
CA LEU A 199 -7.31 15.00 11.81
C LEU A 199 -8.29 14.13 12.60
N ARG A 200 -9.54 14.60 12.72
CA ARG A 200 -10.65 13.72 13.02
C ARG A 200 -10.83 12.77 11.83
N VAL A 201 -11.09 11.49 12.08
CA VAL A 201 -11.25 10.50 11.00
C VAL A 201 -12.60 9.83 11.10
N THR A 202 -13.33 9.81 9.99
CA THR A 202 -14.45 8.90 9.76
C THR A 202 -14.01 7.84 8.77
N LEU A 203 -14.11 6.57 9.13
CA LEU A 203 -13.89 5.44 8.22
C LEU A 203 -15.25 4.89 7.80
N ALA A 204 -15.52 4.83 6.49
CA ALA A 204 -16.78 4.31 5.97
C ALA A 204 -16.57 3.08 5.08
N SER A 205 -17.35 2.02 5.34
CA SER A 205 -17.31 0.80 4.54
C SER A 205 -18.62 0.03 4.61
N ARG A 206 -18.76 -1.00 3.78
CA ARG A 206 -19.91 -1.92 3.83
C ARG A 206 -19.83 -2.80 5.06
N GLY A 207 -20.99 -3.12 5.61
CA GLY A 207 -21.14 -4.03 6.75
C GLY A 207 -21.33 -3.34 8.08
N THR A 208 -21.57 -4.19 9.05
CA THR A 208 -21.89 -3.86 10.43
C THR A 208 -20.64 -3.49 11.25
N PRO A 209 -20.79 -2.70 12.34
CA PRO A 209 -19.67 -2.28 13.20
C PRO A 209 -18.90 -3.42 13.90
N ASP A 210 -19.45 -4.63 13.91
CA ASP A 210 -18.80 -5.84 14.44
C ASP A 210 -17.87 -6.52 13.41
N ARG A 211 -17.61 -5.92 12.25
CA ARG A 211 -16.54 -6.43 11.39
C ARG A 211 -15.17 -6.10 11.99
N PRO A 212 -14.15 -6.99 11.83
CA PRO A 212 -12.83 -6.75 12.40
C PRO A 212 -12.22 -5.38 12.04
N GLY A 213 -12.33 -4.96 10.78
CA GLY A 213 -11.84 -3.64 10.36
C GLY A 213 -12.60 -2.48 11.01
N ALA A 214 -13.92 -2.59 11.19
CA ALA A 214 -14.71 -1.58 11.87
C ALA A 214 -14.31 -1.43 13.35
N ARG A 215 -14.16 -2.56 14.06
CA ARG A 215 -13.67 -2.55 15.45
C ARG A 215 -12.27 -1.96 15.57
N LEU A 216 -11.35 -2.32 14.67
CA LEU A 216 -10.01 -1.73 14.67
C LEU A 216 -10.05 -0.21 14.44
N ALA A 217 -10.90 0.28 13.54
CA ALA A 217 -11.03 1.72 13.32
C ALA A 217 -11.46 2.44 14.61
N GLU A 218 -12.48 1.94 15.29
CA GLU A 218 -12.97 2.49 16.57
C GLU A 218 -11.92 2.43 17.69
N ASP A 219 -11.16 1.32 17.80
CA ASP A 219 -10.09 1.16 18.79
C ASP A 219 -8.94 2.18 18.60
N ALA A 220 -8.78 2.73 17.40
CA ALA A 220 -7.83 3.82 17.11
C ALA A 220 -8.45 5.23 17.23
N GLY A 221 -9.70 5.33 17.69
CA GLY A 221 -10.42 6.59 17.85
C GLY A 221 -11.03 7.15 16.55
N MET A 222 -11.12 6.33 15.49
CA MET A 222 -11.81 6.69 14.25
C MET A 222 -13.30 6.38 14.38
N ARG A 223 -14.18 7.24 13.85
CA ARG A 223 -15.61 6.92 13.77
C ARG A 223 -15.87 5.98 12.60
N TYR A 224 -16.49 4.82 12.83
CA TYR A 224 -16.97 3.94 11.77
C TYR A 224 -18.37 4.32 11.31
N VAL A 225 -18.60 4.33 9.99
CA VAL A 225 -19.93 4.50 9.38
C VAL A 225 -20.18 3.39 8.37
N SER A 226 -21.28 2.65 8.57
CA SER A 226 -21.71 1.64 7.60
C SER A 226 -22.33 2.32 6.37
N THR A 227 -21.76 2.08 5.20
CA THR A 227 -22.33 2.58 3.93
C THR A 227 -23.60 1.86 3.51
N ASP A 228 -23.91 0.71 4.13
CA ASP A 228 -25.17 -0.01 3.89
C ASP A 228 -26.35 0.73 4.55
N ALA A 229 -26.09 1.44 5.66
CA ALA A 229 -27.09 2.22 6.38
C ALA A 229 -27.03 3.72 6.05
N THR A 230 -25.83 4.26 5.79
CA THR A 230 -25.60 5.68 5.49
C THR A 230 -24.78 5.81 4.21
N PRO A 231 -25.43 6.05 3.06
CA PRO A 231 -24.75 6.33 1.80
C PRO A 231 -23.74 7.47 1.93
N VAL A 232 -22.67 7.44 1.15
CA VAL A 232 -21.52 8.35 1.31
C VAL A 232 -21.91 9.83 1.22
N ASP A 233 -22.84 10.19 0.34
CA ASP A 233 -23.37 11.55 0.20
C ASP A 233 -24.15 12.06 1.42
N ARG A 234 -24.59 11.16 2.31
CA ARG A 234 -25.29 11.48 3.56
C ARG A 234 -24.36 11.58 4.77
N ILE A 235 -23.10 11.14 4.63
CA ILE A 235 -22.11 11.21 5.72
C ILE A 235 -21.94 12.65 6.24
N PRO A 236 -21.78 13.69 5.41
CA PRO A 236 -21.54 15.06 5.92
C PRO A 236 -22.61 15.58 6.87
N ALA A 237 -23.87 15.13 6.73
CA ALA A 237 -24.95 15.50 7.66
C ALA A 237 -24.74 14.93 9.07
N LEU A 238 -24.02 13.83 9.22
CA LEU A 238 -23.74 13.17 10.49
C LEU A 238 -22.46 13.70 11.16
N VAL A 239 -21.47 14.09 10.36
CA VAL A 239 -20.10 14.32 10.86
C VAL A 239 -19.53 15.69 10.51
N GLY A 240 -20.29 16.52 9.80
CA GLY A 240 -19.86 17.83 9.33
C GLY A 240 -19.12 17.79 7.98
N PRO A 241 -18.60 18.95 7.53
CA PRO A 241 -17.85 19.07 6.29
C PRO A 241 -16.61 18.15 6.26
N ILE A 242 -16.29 17.64 5.07
CA ILE A 242 -15.15 16.74 4.84
C ILE A 242 -14.06 17.51 4.09
N ASP A 243 -12.88 17.66 4.70
CA ASP A 243 -11.76 18.40 4.11
C ASP A 243 -10.84 17.50 3.26
N LEU A 244 -10.75 16.23 3.64
CA LEU A 244 -9.91 15.24 2.97
C LEU A 244 -10.67 13.94 2.78
N VAL A 245 -10.60 13.36 1.58
CA VAL A 245 -11.09 12.00 1.33
C VAL A 245 -9.92 11.11 0.93
N PHE A 246 -9.81 9.93 1.51
CA PHE A 246 -8.90 8.88 1.04
C PHE A 246 -9.74 7.71 0.49
N GLU A 247 -9.75 7.55 -0.83
CA GLU A 247 -10.47 6.47 -1.52
C GLU A 247 -9.57 5.23 -1.61
N SER A 248 -9.95 4.16 -0.89
CA SER A 248 -9.17 2.92 -0.77
C SER A 248 -9.98 1.64 -1.06
N THR A 249 -11.11 1.75 -1.77
CA THR A 249 -12.04 0.64 -1.99
C THR A 249 -11.76 -0.19 -3.24
N GLY A 250 -11.08 0.39 -4.24
CA GLY A 250 -10.91 -0.22 -5.57
C GLY A 250 -12.21 -0.39 -6.36
N ALA A 251 -13.32 0.15 -5.86
CA ALA A 251 -14.62 0.05 -6.50
C ALA A 251 -14.89 1.27 -7.38
N ALA A 252 -15.07 1.06 -8.69
CA ALA A 252 -15.41 2.11 -9.65
C ALA A 252 -16.60 2.99 -9.18
N SER A 253 -17.60 2.36 -8.56
CA SER A 253 -18.80 3.02 -8.04
C SER A 253 -18.53 4.02 -6.91
N MET A 254 -17.34 3.98 -6.29
CA MET A 254 -16.96 4.84 -5.18
C MET A 254 -16.16 6.07 -5.61
N VAL A 255 -15.61 6.10 -6.84
CA VAL A 255 -14.77 7.21 -7.31
C VAL A 255 -15.54 8.53 -7.30
N MET A 256 -16.73 8.58 -7.90
CA MET A 256 -17.52 9.81 -7.93
C MET A 256 -18.06 10.21 -6.55
N PRO A 257 -18.67 9.31 -5.75
CA PRO A 257 -19.05 9.63 -4.37
C PRO A 257 -17.88 10.16 -3.52
N ALA A 258 -16.67 9.62 -3.68
CA ALA A 258 -15.48 10.08 -2.96
C ALA A 258 -15.13 11.54 -3.27
N ILE A 259 -15.34 11.98 -4.52
CA ILE A 259 -15.03 13.35 -4.95
C ILE A 259 -16.16 14.31 -4.58
N THR A 260 -17.42 13.91 -4.78
CA THR A 260 -18.57 14.81 -4.62
C THR A 260 -18.96 15.07 -3.16
N VAL A 261 -18.58 14.17 -2.24
CA VAL A 261 -18.80 14.33 -0.79
C VAL A 261 -17.92 15.40 -0.14
N LEU A 262 -16.87 15.86 -0.84
CA LEU A 262 -15.97 16.88 -0.32
C LEU A 262 -16.70 18.17 0.06
N GLY A 263 -16.26 18.78 1.15
CA GLY A 263 -16.59 20.14 1.50
C GLY A 263 -16.00 21.17 0.51
N LEU A 264 -16.18 22.45 0.83
CA LEU A 264 -15.43 23.51 0.16
C LEU A 264 -13.95 23.36 0.49
N ASN A 265 -13.10 23.65 -0.49
CA ASN A 265 -11.65 23.57 -0.42
C ASN A 265 -11.10 22.16 -0.12
N GLY A 266 -11.92 21.12 -0.28
CA GLY A 266 -11.53 19.75 0.02
C GLY A 266 -10.64 19.09 -1.04
N LEU A 267 -9.92 18.04 -0.64
CA LEU A 267 -9.06 17.24 -1.50
C LEU A 267 -9.40 15.74 -1.41
N CYS A 268 -9.59 15.09 -2.54
CA CYS A 268 -9.79 13.64 -2.63
C CYS A 268 -8.51 12.97 -3.16
N ILE A 269 -7.96 12.04 -2.39
CA ILE A 269 -6.88 11.14 -2.79
C ILE A 269 -7.51 9.87 -3.36
N LEU A 270 -7.22 9.57 -4.62
CA LEU A 270 -7.52 8.29 -5.24
C LEU A 270 -6.31 7.36 -5.05
N GLY A 271 -6.43 6.43 -4.10
CA GLY A 271 -5.35 5.54 -3.67
C GLY A 271 -5.49 4.09 -4.16
N SER A 272 -6.53 3.78 -4.94
CA SER A 272 -6.80 2.42 -5.43
C SER A 272 -6.71 2.34 -6.95
N VAL A 273 -6.30 1.17 -7.45
CA VAL A 273 -6.47 0.80 -8.86
C VAL A 273 -7.82 0.11 -9.03
N THR A 274 -8.58 0.50 -10.05
CA THR A 274 -9.82 -0.18 -10.44
C THR A 274 -9.53 -1.11 -11.61
N ALA A 275 -9.60 -2.42 -11.38
CA ALA A 275 -9.45 -3.41 -12.45
C ALA A 275 -10.73 -3.55 -13.30
N GLY A 276 -10.53 -3.83 -14.60
CA GLY A 276 -11.58 -4.12 -15.57
C GLY A 276 -12.30 -2.88 -16.13
N GLU A 277 -13.07 -3.10 -17.21
CA GLU A 277 -13.87 -2.05 -17.84
C GLU A 277 -15.18 -1.85 -17.07
N LYS A 278 -15.30 -0.75 -16.32
CA LYS A 278 -16.53 -0.36 -15.61
C LYS A 278 -16.93 1.04 -16.02
N LYS A 279 -18.21 1.23 -16.36
CA LYS A 279 -18.75 2.51 -16.83
C LYS A 279 -19.75 3.06 -15.82
N THR A 280 -19.77 4.38 -15.67
CA THR A 280 -20.74 5.11 -14.85
C THR A 280 -21.09 6.41 -15.55
N GLN A 281 -22.37 6.80 -15.51
CA GLN A 281 -22.83 8.07 -16.05
C GLN A 281 -22.56 9.18 -15.04
N VAL A 282 -22.02 10.31 -15.51
CA VAL A 282 -21.70 11.48 -14.69
C VAL A 282 -22.25 12.72 -15.37
N ASP A 283 -22.95 13.57 -14.62
CA ASP A 283 -23.28 14.92 -15.06
C ASP A 283 -22.01 15.78 -15.00
N VAL A 284 -21.38 15.98 -16.16
CA VAL A 284 -20.11 16.72 -16.28
C VAL A 284 -20.30 18.21 -15.99
N ALA A 285 -21.47 18.78 -16.26
CA ALA A 285 -21.74 20.19 -15.98
C ALA A 285 -21.83 20.43 -14.47
N ALA A 286 -22.61 19.59 -13.77
CA ALA A 286 -22.70 19.62 -12.31
C ALA A 286 -21.34 19.34 -11.65
N PHE A 287 -20.60 18.35 -12.16
CA PHE A 287 -19.24 18.04 -11.68
C PHE A 287 -18.30 19.24 -11.83
N ASN A 288 -18.24 19.86 -13.01
CA ASN A 288 -17.38 21.02 -13.26
C ASN A 288 -17.74 22.19 -12.34
N GLN A 289 -19.03 22.54 -12.23
CA GLN A 289 -19.48 23.61 -11.32
C GLN A 289 -19.08 23.31 -9.87
N SER A 290 -19.27 22.07 -9.45
CA SER A 290 -18.92 21.59 -8.11
C SER A 290 -17.43 21.65 -7.80
N MET A 291 -16.56 21.35 -8.78
CA MET A 291 -15.11 21.45 -8.64
C MET A 291 -14.64 22.90 -8.58
N VAL A 292 -15.11 23.74 -9.51
CA VAL A 292 -14.70 25.14 -9.63
C VAL A 292 -15.19 25.97 -8.45
N LEU A 293 -16.48 25.95 -8.15
CA LEU A 293 -17.06 26.74 -7.05
C LEU A 293 -16.61 26.24 -5.67
N GLY A 294 -16.23 24.96 -5.58
CA GLY A 294 -15.73 24.35 -4.36
C GLY A 294 -14.22 24.48 -4.15
N ASN A 295 -13.45 25.01 -5.10
CA ASN A 295 -11.97 24.94 -5.09
C ASN A 295 -11.44 23.54 -4.72
N ARG A 296 -12.04 22.49 -5.29
CA ARG A 296 -11.75 21.10 -4.91
C ARG A 296 -10.56 20.55 -5.71
N VAL A 297 -9.85 19.60 -5.11
CA VAL A 297 -8.71 18.92 -5.74
C VAL A 297 -8.96 17.42 -5.77
N VAL A 298 -8.61 16.79 -6.89
CA VAL A 298 -8.53 15.32 -7.01
C VAL A 298 -7.09 14.96 -7.30
N LEU A 299 -6.52 14.10 -6.48
CA LEU A 299 -5.12 13.67 -6.54
C LEU A 299 -5.07 12.16 -6.72
N GLY A 300 -4.49 11.69 -7.82
CA GLY A 300 -4.10 10.29 -7.94
C GLY A 300 -2.73 10.06 -7.31
N THR A 301 -2.56 8.95 -6.59
CA THR A 301 -1.25 8.55 -6.06
C THR A 301 -0.97 7.07 -6.32
N VAL A 302 0.30 6.75 -6.55
CA VAL A 302 0.77 5.39 -6.81
C VAL A 302 2.25 5.28 -6.44
N ASN A 303 2.63 4.12 -5.89
CA ASN A 303 4.00 3.80 -5.49
C ASN A 303 4.59 4.80 -4.46
N ALA A 304 5.85 4.65 -4.08
CA ALA A 304 6.51 5.55 -3.14
C ALA A 304 8.05 5.55 -3.29
N ALA A 305 8.66 6.72 -3.14
CA ALA A 305 10.10 6.87 -2.96
C ALA A 305 10.59 6.41 -1.56
N LEU A 306 11.91 6.22 -1.42
CA LEU A 306 12.59 5.80 -0.19
C LEU A 306 12.17 6.62 1.05
N ARG A 307 12.09 7.95 0.93
CA ARG A 307 11.69 8.85 2.04
C ARG A 307 10.32 8.51 2.64
N HIS A 308 9.41 7.95 1.84
CA HIS A 308 8.08 7.59 2.33
C HIS A 308 8.08 6.23 3.03
N PHE A 309 8.99 5.32 2.67
CA PHE A 309 9.22 4.10 3.45
C PHE A 309 9.83 4.44 4.82
N GLU A 310 10.74 5.41 4.85
CA GLU A 310 11.28 5.92 6.12
C GLU A 310 10.20 6.62 6.97
N ALA A 311 9.31 7.40 6.33
CA ALA A 311 8.15 7.99 6.99
C ALA A 311 7.23 6.92 7.56
N ALA A 312 6.87 5.93 6.75
CA ALA A 312 6.06 4.79 7.16
C ALA A 312 6.69 4.05 8.36
N ALA A 313 8.01 3.81 8.34
CA ALA A 313 8.68 3.18 9.46
C ALA A 313 8.57 4.00 10.77
N ARG A 314 8.73 5.33 10.68
CA ARG A 314 8.56 6.24 11.84
C ARG A 314 7.12 6.27 12.35
N ASP A 315 6.15 6.31 11.45
CA ASP A 315 4.73 6.39 11.81
C ASP A 315 4.22 5.07 12.40
N LEU A 316 4.66 3.93 11.88
CA LEU A 316 4.39 2.62 12.49
C LEU A 316 4.98 2.52 13.89
N ALA A 317 6.23 2.98 14.10
CA ALA A 317 6.83 3.00 15.43
C ALA A 317 6.06 3.91 16.40
N THR A 318 5.61 5.08 15.93
CA THR A 318 4.80 6.01 16.71
C THR A 318 3.43 5.41 17.04
N ALA A 319 2.79 4.77 16.07
CA ALA A 319 1.51 4.08 16.25
C ALA A 319 1.62 2.92 17.24
N GLN A 320 2.74 2.17 17.25
CA GLN A 320 2.94 1.10 18.23
C GLN A 320 2.96 1.61 19.67
N VAL A 321 3.49 2.83 19.89
CA VAL A 321 3.47 3.48 21.20
C VAL A 321 2.08 4.01 21.53
N ARG A 322 1.40 4.65 20.58
CA ARG A 322 0.10 5.31 20.80
C ARG A 322 -1.07 4.32 20.89
N PHE A 323 -1.00 3.23 20.13
CA PHE A 323 -2.04 2.19 20.02
C PHE A 323 -1.39 0.79 20.15
N PRO A 324 -0.89 0.40 21.34
CA PRO A 324 -0.18 -0.86 21.51
C PRO A 324 -1.02 -2.08 21.06
N GLY A 325 -0.44 -2.95 20.24
CA GLY A 325 -1.10 -4.16 19.74
C GLY A 325 -2.09 -3.93 18.60
N TRP A 326 -2.32 -2.69 18.17
CA TRP A 326 -3.29 -2.38 17.13
C TRP A 326 -2.83 -2.86 15.75
N LEU A 327 -1.56 -2.62 15.41
CA LEU A 327 -0.98 -3.00 14.13
C LEU A 327 -0.85 -4.52 13.98
N GLU A 328 -0.51 -5.23 15.04
CA GLU A 328 -0.43 -6.69 15.03
C GLU A 328 -1.80 -7.33 14.77
N ARG A 329 -2.88 -6.76 15.31
CA ARG A 329 -4.26 -7.21 15.05
C ARG A 329 -4.72 -6.97 13.60
N MET A 330 -4.06 -6.08 12.86
CA MET A 330 -4.31 -5.96 11.41
C MET A 330 -3.87 -7.20 10.63
N ILE A 331 -2.82 -7.88 11.10
CA ILE A 331 -2.28 -9.08 10.48
C ILE A 331 -3.08 -10.28 10.99
N THR A 332 -4.21 -10.55 10.31
CA THR A 332 -5.16 -11.58 10.73
C THR A 332 -4.67 -12.99 10.44
N ARG A 333 -3.79 -13.16 9.44
CA ARG A 333 -3.25 -14.47 9.06
C ARG A 333 -1.75 -14.41 8.76
N ARG A 334 -1.02 -15.33 9.38
CA ARG A 334 0.37 -15.68 9.03
C ARG A 334 0.34 -17.11 8.52
N VAL A 335 0.64 -17.29 7.24
CA VAL A 335 0.52 -18.57 6.55
C VAL A 335 1.91 -18.99 6.06
N PRO A 336 2.32 -20.25 6.21
CA PRO A 336 3.63 -20.65 5.68
C PRO A 336 3.59 -20.73 4.14
N PRO A 337 4.74 -20.59 3.43
CA PRO A 337 4.78 -20.49 1.97
C PRO A 337 4.15 -21.68 1.25
N GLN A 338 4.24 -22.89 1.80
CA GLN A 338 3.61 -24.09 1.20
C GLN A 338 2.09 -23.97 1.06
N ASP A 339 1.45 -23.15 1.90
CA ASP A 339 0.00 -22.93 1.91
C ASP A 339 -0.37 -21.59 1.25
N ALA A 340 0.52 -21.02 0.43
CA ALA A 340 0.34 -19.67 -0.14
C ALA A 340 -1.00 -19.46 -0.82
N ARG A 341 -1.55 -20.48 -1.51
CA ARG A 341 -2.89 -20.39 -2.13
C ARG A 341 -3.98 -20.00 -1.13
N GLN A 342 -3.95 -20.53 0.09
CA GLN A 342 -4.92 -20.20 1.14
C GLN A 342 -4.79 -18.74 1.60
N ALA A 343 -3.58 -18.17 1.55
CA ALA A 343 -3.33 -16.79 1.96
C ALA A 343 -3.90 -15.76 0.97
N PHE A 344 -4.05 -16.14 -0.30
CA PHE A 344 -4.66 -15.33 -1.37
C PHE A 344 -6.20 -15.35 -1.31
N GLU A 345 -6.79 -16.41 -0.76
CA GLU A 345 -8.23 -16.52 -0.55
C GLU A 345 -8.64 -15.71 0.69
N ARG A 346 -9.35 -14.58 0.52
CA ARG A 346 -9.79 -13.72 1.63
C ARG A 346 -11.14 -14.16 2.20
N GLY A 347 -11.17 -14.40 3.52
CA GLY A 347 -12.39 -14.58 4.29
C GLY A 347 -12.99 -13.27 4.81
N PRO A 348 -14.25 -13.28 5.29
CA PRO A 348 -14.96 -12.10 5.78
C PRO A 348 -14.37 -11.49 7.06
N SER A 349 -13.56 -12.26 7.80
CA SER A 349 -12.85 -11.81 9.00
C SER A 349 -11.43 -11.32 8.71
N ASP A 350 -10.95 -11.44 7.47
CA ASP A 350 -9.57 -11.13 7.13
C ASP A 350 -9.36 -9.65 6.84
N ILE A 351 -8.22 -9.14 7.32
CA ILE A 351 -7.75 -7.80 7.00
C ILE A 351 -6.48 -7.94 6.17
N LYS A 352 -5.39 -8.43 6.78
CA LYS A 352 -4.10 -8.62 6.12
C LYS A 352 -3.61 -10.06 6.29
N SER A 353 -3.32 -10.71 5.17
CA SER A 353 -2.56 -11.96 5.13
C SER A 353 -1.09 -11.67 4.87
N VAL A 354 -0.21 -12.43 5.52
CA VAL A 354 1.22 -12.45 5.23
C VAL A 354 1.70 -13.90 5.09
N LEU A 355 2.64 -14.14 4.18
CA LEU A 355 3.40 -15.37 4.12
C LEU A 355 4.58 -15.27 5.07
N ARG A 356 4.79 -16.27 5.92
CA ARG A 356 5.89 -16.31 6.88
C ARG A 356 6.92 -17.37 6.49
N PHE A 357 8.07 -16.92 6.00
CA PHE A 357 9.18 -17.77 5.57
C PHE A 357 10.05 -18.24 6.74
N ASP A 358 10.14 -17.47 7.84
CA ASP A 358 10.83 -17.79 9.11
C ASP A 358 10.15 -17.17 10.36
#